data_AF-A0A2S0QB37-F1
#
_entry.id   AF-A0A2S0QB37-F1
#
_cell.length_a   1.000
_cell.length_b   1.000
_cell.length_c   1.000
_cell.angle_alpha   90.00
_cell.angle_beta   90.00
_cell.angle_gamma   90.00
#
_symmetry.space_group_name_H-M   'P 1'
#
loop_
_entity.id
_entity.type
_entity.pdbx_description
1 polymer ?
#
loop_
_entity_poly.entity_id
_entity_poly.type
_entity_poly.pdbx_seq_one_letter_code
_entity_poly.pdbx_strand_id
1 'polypeptide(L)' 'MQAEKLSISLPASLVQFVENYKVTKGCKSRSQVIELAIELLRYQELEQPYREAAAEFNPEWDVTVGDGLTDETW' A
#
# COMPACT_ATOMS: atom_id res chain seq x y z
N MET A 1 -18.66 -5.88 -0.25
CA MET A 1 -17.57 -6.85 -0.06
C MET A 1 -18.02 -7.86 0.98
N GLN A 2 -17.87 -9.15 0.71
CA GLN A 2 -18.00 -10.18 1.74
C GLN A 2 -16.72 -10.17 2.58
N ALA A 3 -16.88 -10.20 3.90
CA ALA A 3 -15.76 -10.28 4.83
C ALA A 3 -15.84 -11.62 5.57
N GLU A 4 -14.76 -12.39 5.52
CA GLU A 4 -14.62 -13.64 6.28
C GLU A 4 -14.18 -13.35 7.72
N LYS A 5 -14.81 -14.02 8.68
CA LYS A 5 -14.48 -13.83 10.09
C LYS A 5 -13.31 -14.72 10.49
N LEU A 6 -12.21 -14.10 10.90
CA LEU A 6 -11.06 -14.80 11.44
C LEU A 6 -11.02 -14.74 12.97
N SER A 7 -10.72 -15.87 13.62
CA SER A 7 -10.45 -15.93 15.06
C SER A 7 -8.98 -16.26 15.26
N ILE A 8 -8.22 -15.29 15.80
CA ILE A 8 -6.76 -15.41 16.00
C ILE A 8 -6.39 -15.09 17.44
N SER A 9 -5.32 -15.73 17.92
CA SER A 9 -4.67 -15.37 19.17
C SER A 9 -3.41 -14.57 18.88
N LEU A 10 -3.25 -13.43 19.54
CA LEU A 10 -2.07 -12.57 19.41
C LEU A 10 -1.50 -12.29 20.81
N PRO A 11 -0.17 -12.14 20.95
CA PRO A 11 0.44 -11.62 22.18
C PRO A 11 -0.20 -10.30 22.61
N ALA A 12 -0.34 -10.11 23.93
CA ALA A 12 -0.96 -8.91 24.49
C ALA A 12 -0.30 -7.61 24.01
N SER A 13 1.02 -7.63 23.80
CA SER A 13 1.78 -6.50 23.26
C SER A 13 1.34 -6.11 21.84
N LEU A 14 1.08 -7.08 20.97
CA LEU A 14 0.60 -6.82 19.61
C LEU A 14 -0.85 -6.32 19.61
N VAL A 15 -1.70 -6.85 20.50
CA VAL A 15 -3.07 -6.33 20.67
C VAL A 15 -3.03 -4.88 21.12
N GLN A 16 -2.16 -4.54 22.08
CA GLN A 16 -1.97 -3.16 22.55
C GLN A 16 -1.46 -2.25 21.43
N PHE A 17 -0.51 -2.73 20.62
CA PHE A 17 -0.05 -2.01 19.44
C PHE A 17 -1.21 -1.70 18.47
N VAL A 18 -2.03 -2.70 18.14
CA VAL A 18 -3.19 -2.53 17.26
C VAL A 18 -4.16 -1.49 17.80
N GLU A 19 -4.43 -1.48 19.11
CA GLU A 19 -5.29 -0.47 19.72
C GLU A 19 -4.71 0.94 19.63
N ASN A 20 -3.43 1.10 19.95
CA ASN A 20 -2.76 2.39 19.89
C ASN A 20 -2.71 2.91 18.45
N TYR A 21 -2.38 2.04 17.50
CA TYR A 21 -2.31 2.38 16.08
C TYR A 21 -3.68 2.81 15.55
N LYS A 22 -4.73 2.07 15.93
CA LYS A 22 -6.13 2.38 15.56
C LYS A 22 -6.48 3.82 15.96
N VAL A 23 -6.20 4.22 17.21
CA VAL A 23 -6.49 5.57 17.70
C VAL A 23 -5.62 6.61 17.00
N THR A 24 -4.31 6.37 16.93
CA THR A 24 -3.32 7.33 16.41
C THR A 24 -3.52 7.63 14.93
N LYS A 25 -3.96 6.64 14.14
CA LYS A 25 -4.17 6.76 12.70
C LYS A 25 -5.64 6.90 12.29
N GLY A 26 -6.56 7.00 13.27
CA GLY A 26 -7.99 7.17 13.01
C GLY A 26 -8.64 5.96 12.30
N CYS A 27 -8.13 4.75 12.51
CA CYS A 27 -8.74 3.55 11.98
C CYS A 27 -10.07 3.25 12.69
N LYS A 28 -11.07 2.80 11.94
CA LYS A 28 -12.43 2.51 12.40
C LYS A 28 -12.52 1.26 13.26
N SER A 29 -11.61 0.30 13.08
CA SER A 29 -11.64 -0.98 13.80
C SER A 29 -10.26 -1.64 13.89
N ARG A 30 -10.13 -2.65 14.76
CA ARG A 30 -8.94 -3.52 14.81
C ARG A 30 -8.73 -4.22 13.47
N SER A 31 -9.82 -4.70 12.86
CA SER A 31 -9.77 -5.38 11.57
C SER A 31 -9.18 -4.48 10.48
N GLN A 32 -9.47 -3.18 10.47
CA GLN A 32 -8.87 -2.25 9.51
C GLN A 32 -7.35 -2.09 9.71
N VAL A 33 -6.87 -2.12 10.96
CA VAL A 33 -5.42 -2.10 11.23
C VAL A 33 -4.75 -3.38 10.73
N ILE A 34 -5.40 -4.53 10.93
CA ILE A 34 -4.90 -5.82 10.44
C ILE A 34 -4.93 -5.89 8.91
N GLU A 35 -6.00 -5.40 8.28
CA GLU A 35 -6.11 -5.26 6.81
C GLU A 35 -4.96 -4.41 6.26
N LEU A 36 -4.69 -3.24 6.86
CA LEU A 36 -3.56 -2.39 6.47
C LEU A 36 -2.23 -3.12 6.62
N ALA A 37 -2.02 -3.86 7.71
CA ALA A 37 -0.79 -4.63 7.90
C ALA A 37 -0.62 -5.73 6.84
N ILE A 38 -1.70 -6.42 6.46
CA ILE A 38 -1.67 -7.44 5.42
C ILE A 38 -1.38 -6.82 4.04
N GLU A 39 -1.98 -5.66 3.72
CA GLU A 39 -1.65 -4.94 2.49
C GLU A 39 -0.17 -4.50 2.46
N LEU A 40 0.38 -4.05 3.58
CA LEU A 40 1.81 -3.74 3.67
C LEU A 40 2.70 -4.96 3.42
N LEU A 41 2.32 -6.15 3.92
CA LEU A 41 3.03 -7.39 3.59
C LEU A 41 2.94 -7.70 2.10
N ARG A 42 1.76 -7.52 1.47
CA ARG A 42 1.60 -7.71 0.02
C ARG A 42 2.45 -6.73 -0.78
N TYR A 43 2.57 -5.48 -0.34
CA TYR A 43 3.45 -4.50 -1.00
C TYR A 43 4.92 -4.89 -0.92
N GLN A 44 5.38 -5.49 0.19
CA GLN A 44 6.77 -5.95 0.31
C GLN A 44 7.09 -7.07 -0.69
N GLU A 45 6.13 -7.96 -0.97
CA GLU A 45 6.29 -9.00 -2.00
C GLU A 45 6.38 -8.42 -3.43
N LEU A 46 5.96 -7.16 -3.63
CA LEU A 46 6.03 -6.49 -4.94
C LEU A 46 7.38 -5.84 -5.22
N GLU A 47 8.25 -5.66 -4.21
CA GLU A 47 9.52 -4.94 -4.41
C GLU A 47 10.41 -5.56 -5.49
N GLN A 48 10.54 -6.89 -5.49
CA GLN A 48 11.37 -7.61 -6.46
C GLN A 48 10.78 -7.58 -7.89
N PRO A 49 9.49 -7.91 -8.10
CA PRO A 49 8.85 -7.76 -9.41
C PRO A 49 8.94 -6.34 -9.99
N TYR A 50 8.75 -5.31 -9.16
CA TYR A 50 8.88 -3.92 -9.61
C TYR A 50 10.32 -3.58 -10.01
N ARG A 51 11.33 -4.10 -9.29
CA ARG A 51 12.74 -3.92 -9.65
C ARG A 51 13.06 -4.57 -10.99
N GLU A 52 12.55 -5.77 -11.24
CA GLU A 52 12.73 -6.48 -12.50
C GLU A 52 12.04 -5.75 -13.66
N ALA A 53 10.77 -5.35 -13.47
CA ALA A 53 10.02 -4.59 -14.47
C ALA A 53 10.68 -3.24 -14.80
N ALA A 54 11.25 -2.55 -13.80
CA ALA A 54 11.97 -1.30 -14.03
C ALA A 54 13.27 -1.50 -14.83
N ALA A 55 13.90 -2.68 -14.77
CA ALA A 55 15.08 -2.98 -15.59
C ALA A 55 14.74 -3.20 -17.07
N GLU A 56 13.48 -3.50 -17.38
CA GLU A 56 12.95 -3.65 -18.75
C GLU A 56 12.46 -2.31 -19.36
N PHE A 57 12.76 -1.19 -18.70
CA PHE A 57 12.32 0.14 -19.15
C PHE A 57 12.84 0.49 -20.55
N ASN A 58 11.94 0.96 -21.43
CA ASN A 58 12.30 1.47 -22.75
C ASN A 58 12.49 3.01 -22.69
N PRO A 59 13.72 3.53 -22.86
CA PRO A 59 14.00 4.97 -22.80
C PRO A 59 13.36 5.78 -23.94
N GLU A 60 12.86 5.14 -25.00
CA GLU A 60 12.13 5.85 -26.07
C GLU A 60 10.86 6.55 -25.56
N TRP A 61 10.30 6.12 -24.43
CA TRP A 61 9.16 6.77 -23.79
C TRP A 61 9.49 8.14 -23.17
N ASP A 62 10.77 8.46 -22.94
CA ASP A 62 11.15 9.75 -22.33
C ASP A 62 10.79 10.95 -23.23
N VAL A 63 10.64 10.75 -24.54
CA VAL A 63 10.29 11.81 -25.49
C VAL A 63 8.90 12.40 -25.23
N THR A 64 7.97 11.64 -24.64
CA THR A 64 6.59 12.07 -24.39
C THR A 64 6.37 12.65 -23.00
N VAL A 65 7.41 12.75 -22.16
CA VAL A 65 7.29 13.24 -20.77
C VAL A 65 6.74 14.67 -20.67
N GLY A 66 6.95 15.47 -21.73
CA GLY A 66 6.52 16.87 -21.81
C GLY A 66 5.19 17.10 -22.53
N ASP A 67 4.56 16.06 -23.08
CA ASP A 67 3.35 16.20 -23.88
C ASP A 67 2.20 16.78 -23.04
N GLY A 68 1.57 17.86 -23.53
CA GLY A 68 0.43 18.51 -22.86
C GLY A 68 0.79 19.44 -21.69
N LEU A 69 2.07 19.60 -21.33
CA LEU A 69 2.50 20.54 -20.29
C LEU A 69 2.64 21.98 -20.77
N THR A 70 2.80 22.19 -22.08
CA THR A 70 2.97 23.52 -22.71
C THR A 70 1.74 23.97 -23.48
N ASP A 71 0.55 23.43 -23.20
CA ASP A 71 -0.70 23.92 -23.80
C ASP A 71 -1.13 25.23 -23.10
N GLU A 72 -0.32 26.27 -23.31
CA GLU A 72 -0.64 27.64 -22.98
C GLU A 72 -1.68 28.14 -23.98
N THR A 73 -2.94 27.74 -23.78
CA THR A 73 -4.08 28.39 -24.40
C THR A 73 -4.31 29.72 -23.67
N TRP A 74 -3.57 30.75 -24.08
CA TRP A 74 -3.86 32.17 -23.83
C TRP A 74 -4.85 32.70 -24.86
#